data_AF-A0A240ELF0-F1
#
_entry.id   AF-A0A240ELF0-F1
#
_cell.length_a   1.000
_cell.length_b   1.000
_cell.length_c   1.000
_cell.angle_alpha   90.00
_cell.angle_beta   90.00
_cell.angle_gamma   90.00
#
_symmetry.space_group_name_H-M   'P 1'
#
loop_
_entity.id
_entity.type
_entity.pdbx_description
1 polymer ?
#
loop_
_entity_poly.entity_id
_entity_poly.type
_entity_poly.pdbx_seq_one_letter_code
_entity_poly.pdbx_strand_id
1 'polypeptide(L)'
;MIDFEVLRSYMDNDDDIIAVVLMAFLEEHEDGADKIQTLVNDQNWSELFITAHSLKGILASFGEVKAAEKLEIIEGLTRNGDAPNDEDIQFVIQELNVIKGQIKEYLASAV
;
A
#
# COMPACT_ATOMS: atom_id res chain seq x y z
N MET A 1 -2.85 -0.59 -8.72
CA MET A 1 -1.87 -1.44 -9.45
C MET A 1 -0.49 -0.78 -9.58
N ILE A 2 0.58 -1.54 -9.38
CA ILE A 2 1.96 -1.05 -9.55
C ILE A 2 2.23 -0.62 -11.01
N ASP A 3 2.89 0.53 -11.17
CA ASP A 3 3.49 0.95 -12.44
C ASP A 3 4.98 0.58 -12.43
N PHE A 4 5.30 -0.56 -13.04
CA PHE A 4 6.68 -1.07 -13.08
C PHE A 4 7.61 -0.23 -13.95
N GLU A 5 7.10 0.56 -14.91
CA GLU A 5 7.95 1.47 -15.70
C GLU A 5 8.40 2.65 -14.84
N VAL A 6 7.47 3.23 -14.06
CA VAL A 6 7.77 4.27 -13.09
C VAL A 6 8.71 3.75 -12.00
N LEU A 7 8.41 2.58 -11.43
CA LEU A 7 9.26 1.97 -10.41
C LEU A 7 10.68 1.72 -10.91
N ARG A 8 10.85 1.18 -12.12
CA ARG A 8 12.17 0.99 -12.74
C ARG A 8 12.90 2.31 -12.95
N SER A 9 12.20 3.33 -13.42
CA SER A 9 12.77 4.68 -13.59
C SER A 9 13.31 5.24 -12.27
N TYR A 10 12.60 5.05 -11.15
CA TYR A 10 13.06 5.50 -9.83
C TYR A 10 14.25 4.72 -9.27
N MET A 11 14.45 3.47 -9.72
CA MET A 11 15.52 2.59 -9.27
C MET A 11 16.62 2.45 -10.33
N ASP A 12 16.77 3.42 -11.24
CA ASP A 12 17.77 3.43 -12.32
C ASP A 12 17.81 2.14 -13.19
N ASN A 13 16.67 1.45 -13.32
CA ASN A 13 16.50 0.14 -13.96
C ASN A 13 17.31 -1.00 -13.32
N ASP A 14 17.67 -0.85 -12.04
CA ASP A 14 18.34 -1.89 -11.27
C ASP A 14 17.31 -2.90 -10.72
N ASP A 15 17.13 -4.01 -11.43
CA ASP A 15 16.19 -5.06 -11.05
C ASP A 15 16.52 -5.71 -9.69
N ASP A 16 17.79 -5.71 -9.26
CA ASP A 16 18.18 -6.23 -7.93
C ASP A 16 17.67 -5.30 -6.82
N ILE A 17 17.82 -3.99 -6.98
CA ILE A 17 17.29 -3.00 -6.03
C ILE A 17 15.76 -3.06 -6.00
N ILE A 18 15.11 -3.16 -7.16
CA ILE A 18 13.64 -3.29 -7.26
C ILE A 18 13.18 -4.53 -6.49
N ALA A 19 13.82 -5.68 -6.71
CA ALA A 19 13.49 -6.90 -6.00
C ALA A 19 13.63 -6.73 -4.47
N VAL A 20 14.71 -6.11 -4.00
CA VAL A 20 14.92 -5.84 -2.55
C VAL A 20 13.82 -4.97 -1.96
N VAL A 21 13.46 -3.87 -2.64
CA VAL A 21 12.40 -2.97 -2.18
C VAL A 21 11.05 -3.67 -2.13
N LEU A 22 10.73 -4.45 -3.16
CA LEU A 22 9.48 -5.20 -3.24
C LEU A 22 9.40 -6.34 -2.22
N MET A 23 10.51 -7.01 -1.92
CA MET A 23 10.60 -8.00 -0.84
C MET A 23 10.39 -7.34 0.53
N ALA A 24 11.03 -6.21 0.80
CA ALA A 24 10.84 -5.47 2.05
C ALA A 24 9.36 -5.06 2.24
N PHE A 25 8.69 -4.62 1.18
CA PHE A 25 7.26 -4.34 1.22
C PHE A 25 6.43 -5.57 1.60
N LEU A 26 6.72 -6.73 1.02
CA LEU A 26 5.99 -7.96 1.37
C LEU A 26 6.24 -8.38 2.81
N GLU A 27 7.46 -8.23 3.34
CA GLU A 27 7.78 -8.57 4.73
C GLU A 27 7.10 -7.62 5.73
N GLU A 28 7.12 -6.31 5.48
CA GLU A 28 6.52 -5.32 6.39
C GLU A 28 5.00 -5.26 6.32
N HIS A 29 4.41 -5.63 5.18
CA HIS A 29 2.98 -5.47 4.90
C HIS A 29 2.29 -6.75 4.44
N GLU A 30 2.83 -7.93 4.79
CA GLU A 30 2.22 -9.23 4.47
C GLU A 30 0.74 -9.27 4.90
N ASP A 31 0.45 -8.75 6.08
CA ASP A 31 -0.90 -8.70 6.67
C ASP A 31 -1.53 -7.28 6.60
N GLY A 32 -1.02 -6.40 5.73
CA GLY A 32 -1.45 -4.99 5.70
C GLY A 32 -2.96 -4.78 5.50
N ALA A 33 -3.61 -5.65 4.74
CA ALA A 33 -5.05 -5.64 4.53
C ALA A 33 -5.83 -5.99 5.82
N ASP A 34 -5.40 -7.05 6.51
CA ASP A 34 -6.00 -7.49 7.77
C ASP A 34 -5.74 -6.48 8.89
N LYS A 35 -4.55 -5.85 8.89
CA LYS A 35 -4.23 -4.74 9.80
C LYS A 35 -5.22 -3.59 9.61
N ILE A 36 -5.45 -3.11 8.39
CA ILE A 36 -6.41 -2.03 8.13
C ILE A 36 -7.81 -2.42 8.62
N GLN A 37 -8.28 -3.63 8.28
CA GLN A 37 -9.60 -4.08 8.70
C GLN A 37 -9.74 -4.15 10.22
N THR A 38 -8.70 -4.61 10.92
CA THR A 38 -8.67 -4.67 12.39
C THR A 38 -8.73 -3.27 13.00
N LEU A 39 -7.92 -2.34 12.49
CA LEU A 39 -7.92 -0.95 12.97
C LEU A 39 -9.26 -0.25 12.79
N VAL A 40 -9.98 -0.55 11.70
CA VAL A 40 -11.33 -0.05 11.46
C VAL A 40 -12.33 -0.64 12.45
N ASN A 41 -12.28 -1.95 12.69
CA ASN A 41 -13.17 -2.62 13.63
C ASN A 41 -12.97 -2.13 15.08
N ASP A 42 -11.70 -1.88 15.45
CA ASP A 42 -11.33 -1.38 16.77
C ASP A 42 -11.52 0.13 16.92
N GLN A 43 -11.95 0.83 15.85
CA GLN A 43 -12.05 2.29 15.78
C GLN A 43 -10.76 3.01 16.16
N ASN A 44 -9.62 2.39 15.87
CA ASN A 44 -8.30 2.91 16.21
C ASN A 44 -7.81 3.87 15.12
N TRP A 45 -8.45 5.05 15.05
CA TRP A 45 -8.19 6.04 14.01
C TRP A 45 -6.77 6.60 14.05
N SER A 46 -6.17 6.73 15.25
CA SER A 46 -4.79 7.21 15.38
C SER A 46 -3.80 6.27 14.70
N GLU A 47 -3.93 4.96 14.87
CA GLU A 47 -3.03 3.99 14.24
C GLU A 47 -3.38 3.79 12.75
N LEU A 48 -4.66 3.93 12.39
CA LEU A 48 -5.08 3.92 10.99
C LEU A 48 -4.52 5.11 10.21
N PHE A 49 -4.44 6.30 10.82
CA PHE A 49 -3.79 7.47 10.25
C PHE A 49 -2.31 7.20 9.91
N ILE A 50 -1.55 6.65 10.86
CA ILE A 50 -0.12 6.33 10.67
C ILE A 50 0.04 5.26 9.57
N THR A 51 -0.78 4.22 9.63
CA THR A 51 -0.76 3.12 8.65
C THR A 51 -1.09 3.64 7.25
N ALA A 52 -2.10 4.50 7.12
CA ALA A 52 -2.49 5.08 5.85
C ALA A 52 -1.39 5.98 5.27
N HIS A 53 -0.76 6.81 6.11
CA HIS A 53 0.33 7.69 5.71
C HIS A 53 1.54 6.90 5.17
N SER A 54 1.94 5.84 5.88
CA SER A 54 3.06 4.97 5.49
C SER A 54 2.78 4.25 4.17
N LEU A 55 1.62 3.58 4.06
CA LEU A 55 1.24 2.87 2.84
C LEU A 55 1.11 3.81 1.65
N LYS A 56 0.56 5.02 1.84
CA LYS A 56 0.45 6.01 0.77
C LYS A 56 1.82 6.35 0.18
N GLY A 57 2.80 6.62 1.04
CA GLY A 57 4.16 6.97 0.60
C GLY A 57 4.81 5.84 -0.21
N ILE A 58 4.67 4.61 0.27
CA ILE A 58 5.25 3.45 -0.41
C ILE A 58 4.54 3.19 -1.74
N LEU A 59 3.21 3.14 -1.77
CA LEU A 59 2.46 2.87 -3.00
C LEU A 59 2.65 3.97 -4.05
N ALA A 60 2.74 5.22 -3.64
CA ALA A 60 3.09 6.32 -4.55
C ALA A 60 4.49 6.13 -5.16
N SER A 61 5.46 5.63 -4.38
CA SER A 61 6.80 5.31 -4.91
C SER A 61 6.80 4.14 -5.90
N PHE A 62 5.78 3.28 -5.86
CA PHE A 62 5.57 2.20 -6.83
C PHE A 62 4.75 2.67 -8.06
N GLY A 63 4.51 3.99 -8.18
CA GLY A 63 3.67 4.56 -9.23
C GLY A 63 2.19 4.21 -9.10
N GLU A 64 1.76 3.63 -7.97
CA GLU A 64 0.36 3.31 -7.76
C GLU A 64 -0.40 4.55 -7.26
N VAL A 65 -1.31 5.04 -8.11
CA VAL A 65 -2.02 6.30 -7.86
C VAL A 65 -3.34 6.07 -7.14
N LYS A 66 -4.12 5.06 -7.54
CA LYS A 66 -5.49 4.90 -7.06
C LYS A 66 -5.56 4.55 -5.58
N ALA A 67 -4.80 3.56 -5.14
CA ALA A 67 -4.73 3.21 -3.72
C ALA A 67 -4.15 4.38 -2.89
N ALA A 68 -3.15 5.10 -3.41
CA ALA A 68 -2.55 6.25 -2.74
C ALA A 68 -3.55 7.39 -2.52
N GLU A 69 -4.38 7.73 -3.52
CA GLU A 69 -5.44 8.72 -3.40
C GLU A 69 -6.46 8.33 -2.31
N LYS A 70 -6.87 7.07 -2.25
CA LYS A 70 -7.80 6.58 -1.21
C LYS A 70 -7.18 6.59 0.18
N LEU A 71 -5.91 6.21 0.28
CA LEU A 71 -5.15 6.30 1.53
C LEU A 71 -5.00 7.75 2.00
N GLU A 72 -4.87 8.72 1.09
CA GLU A 72 -4.86 10.14 1.44
C GLU A 72 -6.20 10.61 2.05
N ILE A 73 -7.32 10.17 1.48
CA ILE A 73 -8.65 10.46 2.03
C ILE A 73 -8.82 9.84 3.43
N ILE A 74 -8.46 8.57 3.60
CA ILE A 74 -8.51 7.86 4.88
C ILE A 74 -7.60 8.56 5.90
N GLU A 75 -6.38 8.91 5.52
CA GLU A 75 -5.43 9.66 6.35
C GLU A 75 -6.04 11.00 6.80
N GLY A 76 -6.67 11.74 5.89
CA GLY A 76 -7.30 13.03 6.20
C GLY A 76 -8.43 12.94 7.22
N LEU A 77 -9.31 11.93 7.08
CA LEU A 77 -10.43 11.71 8.00
C LEU A 77 -9.95 11.24 9.38
N THR A 78 -9.09 10.23 9.40
CA THR A 78 -8.58 9.63 10.64
C THR A 78 -7.71 10.60 11.45
N ARG A 79 -7.03 11.55 10.80
CA ARG A 79 -6.31 12.64 11.48
C ARG A 79 -7.22 13.46 12.39
N ASN A 80 -8.47 13.64 12.01
CA ASN A 80 -9.47 14.38 12.78
C ASN A 80 -10.23 13.49 13.77
N GLY A 81 -9.94 12.19 13.80
CA GLY A 81 -10.67 11.19 14.58
C GLY A 81 -12.00 10.78 13.94
N ASP A 82 -12.23 11.13 12.68
CA ASP A 82 -13.43 10.75 11.93
C ASP A 82 -13.28 9.36 11.33
N ALA A 83 -14.39 8.63 11.29
CA ALA A 83 -14.44 7.32 10.64
C ALA A 83 -14.31 7.47 9.11
N PRO A 84 -13.44 6.69 8.45
CA PRO A 84 -13.38 6.62 6.99
C PRO A 84 -14.65 6.03 6.39
N ASN A 85 -14.86 6.25 5.09
CA ASN A 85 -15.90 5.55 4.34
C ASN A 85 -15.50 4.08 4.14
N ASP A 86 -16.43 3.16 4.43
CA ASP A 86 -16.26 1.72 4.20
C ASP A 86 -15.88 1.40 2.75
N GLU A 87 -16.44 2.12 1.77
CA GLU A 87 -16.10 1.91 0.36
C GLU A 87 -14.62 2.19 0.07
N ASP A 88 -14.06 3.26 0.66
CA ASP A 88 -12.64 3.61 0.51
C ASP A 88 -11.75 2.58 1.20
N ILE A 89 -12.17 2.08 2.37
CA ILE A 89 -11.46 1.01 3.11
C ILE A 89 -11.43 -0.28 2.30
N GLN A 90 -12.59 -0.74 1.82
CA GLN A 90 -12.68 -1.98 1.04
C GLN A 90 -11.89 -1.87 -0.27
N PHE A 91 -11.90 -0.70 -0.92
CA PHE A 91 -11.09 -0.46 -2.09
C PHE A 91 -9.59 -0.61 -1.80
N VAL A 92 -9.08 0.02 -0.73
CA VAL A 92 -7.67 -0.10 -0.35
C VAL A 92 -7.30 -1.54 0.00
N ILE A 93 -8.14 -2.26 0.75
CA ILE A 93 -7.93 -3.67 1.07
C ILE A 93 -7.80 -4.52 -0.19
N GLN A 94 -8.71 -4.31 -1.15
CA GLN A 94 -8.69 -5.02 -2.43
C GLN A 94 -7.41 -4.70 -3.22
N GLU A 95 -7.05 -3.42 -3.35
CA GLU A 95 -5.85 -3.02 -4.07
C GLU A 95 -4.57 -3.56 -3.42
N LEU A 96 -4.47 -3.57 -2.08
CA LEU A 96 -3.31 -4.16 -1.39
C LEU A 96 -3.14 -5.65 -1.73
N ASN A 97 -4.24 -6.39 -1.84
CA ASN A 97 -4.17 -7.80 -2.24
C ASN A 97 -3.75 -7.97 -3.71
N VAL A 98 -4.23 -7.11 -4.60
CA VAL A 98 -3.80 -7.08 -6.02
C VAL A 98 -2.31 -6.75 -6.11
N ILE A 99 -1.86 -5.71 -5.41
CA ILE A 99 -0.46 -5.25 -5.39
C ILE A 99 0.46 -6.36 -4.88
N LYS A 100 0.11 -7.05 -3.79
CA LYS A 100 0.85 -8.22 -3.31
C LYS A 100 0.96 -9.31 -4.38
N GLY A 101 -0.12 -9.57 -5.11
CA GLY A 101 -0.14 -10.50 -6.24
C GLY A 101 0.87 -10.09 -7.32
N GLN A 102 0.82 -8.84 -7.76
CA GLN A 102 1.75 -8.29 -8.77
C GLN A 102 3.21 -8.39 -8.34
N ILE A 103 3.50 -8.11 -7.07
CA ILE A 103 4.87 -8.22 -6.52
C ILE A 103 5.34 -9.67 -6.54
N LYS A 104 4.52 -10.61 -6.06
CA LYS A 104 4.86 -12.04 -6.07
C LYS A 104 5.10 -12.56 -7.49
N GLU A 105 4.28 -12.12 -8.45
CA GLU A 105 4.47 -12.46 -9.87
C GLU A 105 5.78 -11.88 -10.43
N TYR A 106 6.08 -10.60 -10.16
CA TYR A 106 7.32 -9.98 -10.59
C TYR A 106 8.55 -10.70 -10.03
N LEU A 107 8.59 -10.95 -8.71
CA LEU A 107 9.69 -11.65 -8.06
C LEU A 107 9.86 -13.08 -8.57
N ALA A 108 8.77 -13.79 -8.89
CA ALA A 108 8.85 -15.13 -9.47
C ALA A 108 9.38 -15.14 -10.91
N SER A 109 9.22 -14.04 -11.65
CA SER A 109 9.71 -13.88 -13.03
C SER A 109 11.14 -13.35 -13.13
N ALA A 110 11.65 -12.76 -12.04
CA ALA A 110 13.01 -12.22 -11.95
C ALA A 110 14.07 -13.27 -11.57
N VAL A 111 13.65 -14.51 -11.26
CA VAL A 111 14.49 -15.65 -10.87
C VAL A 111 14.64 -16.66 -12.02
#